data_AF-A5N0P0-F1
#
_entry.id   AF-A5N0P0-F1
#
_cell.length_a   1.000
_cell.length_b   1.000
_cell.length_c   1.000
_cell.angle_alpha   90.00
_cell.angle_beta   90.00
_cell.angle_gamma   90.00
#
_symmetry.space_group_name_H-M   'P 1'
#
loop_
_entity.id
_entity.type
_entity.pdbx_description
1 polymer ?
#
loop_
_entity_poly.entity_id
_entity_poly.type
_entity_poly.pdbx_seq_one_letter_code
_entity_poly.pdbx_strand_id
1 'polypeptide(L)'
;MNKFNFSLLDFIDIIFFIVVVTIKILIYGRHIETGYISSAKLFIPVIASVLIFTSIACIFKNKGRARFLYLCNVIISIAIISNSIYFRYFKDLISIPVLISGFQLNAVKSSVINLIDLRDFLYLFDILFIIPFINRYAAKGSQKLSLNFRLSIFSILLILGLLINYRSFYNLSKEQPRLLSTMYNKVYISRKLGILNYHCLDIYNTISANINKLVPVSKEKLDEIHNFLVLNKSSHENLNGIAKNKNLIMIQVEALQSFVINGSINGQEITPNLNRWIKRSEYFDNFYYQTAAGGTSDAEFMTNTSLYPASAGAAYFLYSGNYYNAMPENFKNKGYSTAAFHGFRESFWNRNIMYQKFDFDTFYGESSYKQDESIAD
;
A
#
# COMPACT_ATOMS: atom_id res chain seq x y z
N MET A 1 -19.87 -52.05 8.17
CA MET A 1 -19.57 -50.79 7.45
C MET A 1 -20.71 -49.81 7.71
N ASN A 2 -20.52 -48.84 8.62
CA ASN A 2 -21.50 -47.78 8.80
C ASN A 2 -21.49 -46.91 7.53
N LYS A 3 -22.54 -46.99 6.71
CA LYS A 3 -22.78 -46.05 5.63
C LYS A 3 -22.99 -44.68 6.28
N PHE A 4 -21.96 -43.85 6.23
CA PHE A 4 -22.09 -42.45 6.56
C PHE A 4 -22.97 -41.79 5.51
N ASN A 5 -24.28 -41.68 5.78
CA ASN A 5 -25.19 -40.87 4.99
C ASN A 5 -24.95 -39.40 5.36
N PHE A 6 -23.87 -38.83 4.82
CA PHE A 6 -23.67 -37.39 4.85
C PHE A 6 -24.57 -36.74 3.80
N SER A 7 -25.26 -35.68 4.16
CA SER A 7 -26.01 -34.90 3.17
C SER A 7 -25.20 -33.67 2.76
N LEU A 8 -25.35 -33.22 1.51
CA LEU A 8 -24.75 -31.98 1.02
C LEU A 8 -25.16 -30.77 1.89
N LEU A 9 -26.29 -30.87 2.58
CA LEU A 9 -26.78 -29.87 3.53
C LEU A 9 -25.79 -29.67 4.69
N ASP A 10 -25.03 -30.70 5.12
CA ASP A 10 -24.04 -30.61 6.21
C ASP A 10 -22.86 -29.68 5.93
N PHE A 11 -22.69 -29.24 4.69
CA PHE A 11 -21.62 -28.34 4.25
C PHE A 11 -22.18 -27.09 3.53
N ILE A 12 -23.46 -26.79 3.69
CA ILE A 12 -24.11 -25.68 3.00
C ILE A 12 -23.51 -24.31 3.37
N ASP A 13 -23.04 -24.14 4.61
CA ASP A 13 -22.35 -22.94 5.08
C ASP A 13 -21.00 -22.75 4.37
N ILE A 14 -20.26 -23.83 4.18
CA ILE A 14 -19.02 -23.85 3.40
C ILE A 14 -19.28 -23.52 1.93
N ILE A 15 -20.26 -24.19 1.31
CA ILE A 15 -20.58 -23.97 -0.12
C ILE A 15 -21.03 -22.53 -0.34
N PHE A 16 -21.91 -22.02 0.52
CA PHE A 16 -22.36 -20.64 0.49
C PHE A 16 -21.19 -19.66 0.61
N PHE A 17 -20.30 -19.86 1.59
CA PHE A 17 -19.11 -19.02 1.76
C PHE A 17 -18.22 -19.05 0.52
N ILE A 18 -17.90 -20.24 -0.02
CA ILE A 18 -17.07 -20.35 -1.22
C ILE A 18 -17.67 -19.57 -2.38
N VAL A 19 -18.96 -19.78 -2.67
CA VAL A 19 -19.63 -19.14 -3.81
C VAL A 19 -19.70 -17.63 -3.62
N VAL A 20 -20.19 -17.17 -2.48
CA VAL A 20 -20.42 -15.73 -2.23
C VAL A 20 -19.10 -14.96 -2.18
N VAL A 21 -18.10 -15.45 -1.44
CA VAL A 21 -16.81 -14.77 -1.34
C VAL A 21 -16.06 -14.80 -2.67
N THR A 22 -16.14 -15.89 -3.43
CA THR A 22 -15.54 -15.95 -4.78
C THR A 22 -16.19 -14.92 -5.71
N ILE A 23 -17.52 -14.88 -5.79
CA ILE A 23 -18.24 -13.89 -6.61
C ILE A 23 -17.88 -12.47 -6.18
N LYS A 24 -17.86 -12.20 -4.87
CA LYS A 24 -17.52 -10.90 -4.30
C LYS A 24 -16.13 -10.42 -4.75
N ILE A 25 -15.13 -11.29 -4.63
CA ILE A 25 -13.75 -10.98 -5.04
C ILE A 25 -13.65 -10.79 -6.55
N LEU A 26 -14.40 -11.55 -7.36
CA LEU A 26 -14.41 -11.39 -8.81
C LEU A 26 -15.06 -10.07 -9.24
N ILE A 27 -16.16 -9.66 -8.59
CA ILE A 27 -16.79 -8.36 -8.81
C ILE A 27 -15.81 -7.23 -8.48
N TYR A 28 -15.15 -7.32 -7.32
CA TYR A 28 -14.11 -6.35 -6.96
C TYR A 28 -12.94 -6.35 -7.96
N GLY A 29 -12.49 -7.53 -8.40
CA GLY A 29 -11.44 -7.67 -9.41
C GLY A 29 -11.76 -6.95 -10.73
N ARG A 30 -13.04 -6.95 -11.14
CA ARG A 30 -13.52 -6.16 -12.28
C ARG A 30 -13.56 -4.66 -12.01
N HIS A 31 -13.82 -4.25 -10.77
CA HIS A 31 -13.85 -2.83 -10.41
C HIS A 31 -12.46 -2.17 -10.49
N ILE A 32 -11.40 -2.90 -10.14
CA ILE A 32 -10.01 -2.42 -10.23
C ILE A 32 -9.37 -2.65 -11.62
N GLU A 33 -10.17 -3.08 -12.60
CA GLU A 33 -9.72 -3.35 -13.95
C GLU A 33 -9.62 -2.05 -14.76
N THR A 34 -8.40 -1.62 -15.04
CA THR A 34 -8.11 -0.42 -15.85
C THR A 34 -7.85 -0.74 -17.33
N GLY A 35 -8.15 -1.96 -17.81
CA GLY A 35 -7.89 -2.38 -19.19
C GLY A 35 -8.53 -3.72 -19.60
N TYR A 36 -8.16 -4.29 -20.75
CA TYR A 36 -8.79 -5.46 -21.38
C TYR A 36 -8.35 -6.85 -20.86
N ILE A 37 -8.07 -7.04 -19.57
CA ILE A 37 -7.76 -8.40 -19.08
C ILE A 37 -9.08 -9.15 -18.86
N SER A 38 -9.16 -10.39 -19.35
CA SER A 38 -10.34 -11.22 -19.10
C SER A 38 -10.37 -11.66 -17.64
N SER A 39 -11.38 -11.17 -16.90
CA SER A 39 -11.72 -11.60 -15.54
C SER A 39 -11.91 -13.12 -15.36
N ALA A 40 -12.00 -13.90 -16.46
CA ALA A 40 -12.03 -15.36 -16.42
C ALA A 40 -10.73 -15.98 -15.86
N LYS A 41 -9.56 -15.36 -16.09
CA LYS A 41 -8.28 -15.86 -15.58
C LYS A 41 -8.12 -15.68 -14.06
N LEU A 42 -8.90 -14.77 -13.46
CA LEU A 42 -8.90 -14.49 -12.03
C LEU A 42 -9.65 -15.56 -11.21
N PHE A 43 -10.55 -16.32 -11.84
CA PHE A 43 -11.39 -17.31 -11.14
C PHE A 43 -10.57 -18.37 -10.38
N ILE A 44 -9.58 -18.97 -11.05
CA ILE A 44 -8.75 -20.05 -10.50
C ILE A 44 -7.97 -19.63 -9.24
N PRO A 45 -7.19 -18.53 -9.26
CA PRO A 45 -6.44 -18.12 -8.07
C PRO A 45 -7.37 -17.61 -6.95
N VAL A 46 -8.51 -16.98 -7.29
CA VAL A 46 -9.50 -16.57 -6.28
C VAL A 46 -10.10 -17.78 -5.58
N ILE A 47 -10.63 -18.76 -6.32
CA ILE A 47 -11.23 -19.95 -5.68
C ILE A 47 -10.18 -20.70 -4.87
N ALA A 48 -8.94 -20.81 -5.35
CA ALA A 48 -7.85 -21.43 -4.59
C ALA A 48 -7.58 -20.72 -3.26
N SER A 49 -7.52 -19.39 -3.24
CA SER A 49 -7.37 -18.62 -2.00
C SER A 49 -8.55 -18.85 -1.04
N VAL A 50 -9.79 -18.83 -1.54
CA VAL A 50 -11.00 -19.07 -0.73
C VAL A 50 -11.01 -20.50 -0.17
N LEU A 51 -10.55 -21.50 -0.92
CA LEU A 51 -10.42 -22.88 -0.45
C LEU A 51 -9.44 -23.01 0.72
N ILE A 52 -8.32 -22.27 0.72
CA ILE A 52 -7.37 -22.28 1.85
C ILE A 52 -8.05 -21.76 3.12
N PHE A 53 -8.73 -20.62 3.06
CA PHE A 53 -9.47 -20.07 4.21
C PHE A 53 -10.60 -21.01 4.66
N THR A 54 -11.31 -21.61 3.70
CA THR A 54 -12.38 -22.56 3.98
C THR A 54 -11.86 -23.85 4.60
N SER A 55 -10.65 -24.29 4.26
CA SER A 55 -10.04 -25.49 4.83
C SER A 55 -9.94 -25.35 6.36
N ILE A 56 -9.45 -24.20 6.85
CA ILE A 56 -9.32 -23.91 8.29
C ILE A 56 -10.67 -24.01 8.99
N ALA A 57 -11.75 -23.57 8.33
CA ALA A 57 -13.10 -23.66 8.87
C ALA A 57 -13.54 -25.11 9.16
N CYS A 58 -13.08 -26.08 8.35
CA CYS A 58 -13.42 -27.50 8.50
C CYS A 58 -12.89 -28.13 9.81
N ILE A 59 -11.89 -27.53 10.46
CA ILE A 59 -11.37 -27.99 11.76
C ILE A 59 -12.42 -27.83 12.87
N PHE A 60 -13.26 -26.81 12.77
CA PHE A 60 -14.25 -26.47 13.78
C PHE A 60 -15.50 -27.37 13.70
N LYS A 61 -16.28 -27.39 14.79
CA LYS A 61 -17.64 -27.98 14.80
C LYS A 61 -18.62 -26.96 14.20
N ASN A 62 -19.82 -27.38 13.81
CA ASN A 62 -20.79 -26.57 13.07
C ASN A 62 -20.94 -25.12 13.55
N LYS A 63 -21.23 -24.87 14.84
CA LYS A 63 -21.35 -23.49 15.36
C LYS A 63 -20.04 -22.69 15.25
N GLY A 64 -18.89 -23.31 15.51
CA GLY A 64 -17.58 -22.68 15.40
C GLY A 64 -17.18 -22.41 13.95
N ARG A 65 -17.45 -23.37 13.06
CA ARG A 65 -17.22 -23.26 11.61
C ARG A 65 -18.00 -22.09 11.02
N ALA A 66 -19.29 -22.01 11.32
CA ALA A 66 -20.14 -20.95 10.79
C ALA A 66 -19.73 -19.56 11.34
N ARG A 67 -19.37 -19.46 12.63
CA ARG A 67 -18.82 -18.23 13.22
C ARG A 67 -17.51 -17.80 12.58
N PHE A 68 -16.61 -18.76 12.34
CA PHE A 68 -15.33 -18.50 11.68
C PHE A 68 -15.53 -17.99 10.24
N LEU A 69 -16.36 -18.67 9.44
CA LEU A 69 -16.68 -18.25 8.08
C LEU A 69 -17.35 -16.86 8.04
N TYR A 70 -18.26 -16.58 8.98
CA TYR A 70 -18.86 -15.25 9.13
C TYR A 70 -17.81 -14.17 9.41
N LEU A 71 -16.93 -14.41 10.38
CA LEU A 71 -15.85 -13.47 10.72
C LEU A 71 -14.91 -13.24 9.53
N CYS A 72 -14.50 -14.30 8.84
CA CYS A 72 -13.69 -14.18 7.62
C CYS A 72 -14.42 -13.36 6.56
N ASN A 73 -15.72 -13.59 6.34
CA ASN A 73 -16.47 -12.86 5.34
C ASN A 73 -16.57 -11.36 5.68
N VAL A 74 -16.81 -11.00 6.94
CA VAL A 74 -16.80 -9.61 7.42
C VAL A 74 -15.44 -8.96 7.14
N ILE A 75 -14.34 -9.62 7.55
CA ILE A 75 -12.98 -9.10 7.36
C ILE A 75 -12.67 -8.90 5.87
N ILE A 76 -12.99 -9.89 5.03
CA ILE A 76 -12.76 -9.82 3.58
C ILE A 76 -13.57 -8.67 2.96
N SER A 77 -14.81 -8.49 3.38
CA SER A 77 -15.68 -7.42 2.89
C SER A 77 -15.17 -6.04 3.28
N ILE A 78 -14.74 -5.86 4.54
CA ILE A 78 -14.10 -4.62 5.00
C ILE A 78 -12.81 -4.35 4.23
N ALA A 79 -11.99 -5.38 3.99
CA ALA A 79 -10.76 -5.25 3.22
C ALA A 79 -11.04 -4.82 1.76
N ILE A 80 -12.06 -5.41 1.12
CA ILE A 80 -12.50 -5.03 -0.23
C ILE A 80 -12.96 -3.57 -0.26
N ILE A 81 -13.84 -3.17 0.66
CA ILE A 81 -14.36 -1.79 0.76
C ILE A 81 -13.22 -0.80 0.94
N SER A 82 -12.32 -1.09 1.89
CA SER A 82 -11.17 -0.23 2.19
C SER A 82 -10.28 -0.05 0.95
N ASN A 83 -10.01 -1.14 0.22
CA ASN A 83 -9.23 -1.07 -1.00
C ASN A 83 -9.97 -0.34 -2.14
N SER A 84 -11.30 -0.50 -2.28
CA SER A 84 -12.09 0.25 -3.27
C SER A 84 -12.02 1.76 -3.04
N ILE A 85 -12.11 2.20 -1.78
CA ILE A 85 -11.99 3.62 -1.40
C ILE A 85 -10.59 4.13 -1.75
N TYR A 86 -9.55 3.41 -1.32
CA TYR A 86 -8.16 3.81 -1.56
C TYR A 86 -7.82 3.84 -3.06
N PHE A 87 -8.27 2.84 -3.81
CA PHE A 87 -8.05 2.76 -5.25
C PHE A 87 -8.70 3.93 -6.00
N ARG A 88 -9.84 4.46 -5.54
CA ARG A 88 -10.52 5.58 -6.23
C ARG A 88 -9.66 6.83 -6.30
N TYR A 89 -8.89 7.13 -5.25
CA TYR A 89 -7.97 8.27 -5.20
C TYR A 89 -6.57 7.93 -5.68
N PHE A 90 -5.93 6.89 -5.11
CA PHE A 90 -4.51 6.60 -5.35
C PHE A 90 -4.25 5.72 -6.58
N LYS A 91 -5.30 5.12 -7.17
CA LYS A 91 -5.17 4.10 -8.24
C LYS A 91 -4.23 2.94 -7.90
N ASP A 92 -4.00 2.70 -6.60
CA ASP A 92 -3.18 1.63 -6.04
C ASP A 92 -3.98 0.86 -4.97
N LEU A 93 -3.38 -0.18 -4.38
CA LEU A 93 -3.98 -0.99 -3.32
C LEU A 93 -3.35 -0.69 -1.96
N ILE A 94 -4.17 -0.86 -0.91
CA ILE A 94 -3.72 -0.74 0.47
C ILE A 94 -2.76 -1.88 0.76
N SER A 95 -1.58 -1.55 1.26
CA SER A 95 -0.63 -2.50 1.84
C SER A 95 -0.45 -2.25 3.34
N ILE A 96 0.14 -3.20 4.07
CA ILE A 96 0.44 -3.08 5.50
C ILE A 96 1.31 -1.84 5.78
N PRO A 97 2.39 -1.53 5.02
CA PRO A 97 3.14 -0.29 5.23
C PRO A 97 2.32 0.97 5.03
N VAL A 98 1.36 0.96 4.09
CA VAL A 98 0.43 2.08 3.88
C VAL A 98 -0.53 2.23 5.05
N LEU A 99 -1.06 1.14 5.60
CA LEU A 99 -1.91 1.18 6.79
C LEU A 99 -1.15 1.76 7.99
N ILE A 100 0.06 1.27 8.25
CA ILE A 100 0.91 1.77 9.35
C ILE A 100 1.16 3.27 9.21
N SER A 101 1.52 3.72 8.00
CA SER A 101 1.76 5.15 7.71
C SER A 101 0.47 5.98 7.85
N GLY A 102 -0.66 5.47 7.34
CA GLY A 102 -1.94 6.16 7.34
C GLY A 102 -2.55 6.33 8.73
N PHE A 103 -2.42 5.33 9.62
CA PHE A 103 -2.85 5.46 11.02
C PHE A 103 -2.12 6.58 11.78
N GLN A 104 -0.93 6.98 11.32
CA GLN A 104 -0.15 8.06 11.92
C GLN A 104 -0.56 9.44 11.38
N LEU A 105 -1.33 9.49 10.29
CA LEU A 105 -1.79 10.72 9.63
C LEU A 105 -3.28 11.00 9.92
N ASN A 106 -3.62 11.29 11.17
CA ASN A 106 -5.01 11.56 11.56
C ASN A 106 -5.67 12.71 10.78
N ALA A 107 -4.88 13.65 10.24
CA ALA A 107 -5.39 14.82 9.52
C ALA A 107 -6.06 14.46 8.18
N VAL A 108 -5.73 13.33 7.55
CA VAL A 108 -6.30 12.95 6.23
C VAL A 108 -7.63 12.20 6.32
N LYS A 109 -8.17 12.02 7.53
CA LYS A 109 -9.41 11.25 7.76
C LYS A 109 -10.62 11.84 7.03
N SER A 110 -10.78 13.16 7.01
CA SER A 110 -11.88 13.84 6.30
C SER A 110 -11.83 13.58 4.80
N SER A 111 -10.64 13.65 4.19
CA SER A 111 -10.42 13.35 2.78
C SER A 111 -10.80 11.91 2.45
N VAL A 112 -10.48 10.94 3.33
CA VAL A 112 -10.87 9.53 3.15
C VAL A 112 -12.39 9.35 3.23
N ILE A 113 -13.07 10.06 4.14
CA ILE A 113 -14.54 9.98 4.27
C ILE A 113 -15.23 10.49 3.00
N ASN A 114 -14.73 11.57 2.40
CA ASN A 114 -15.27 12.11 1.15
C ASN A 114 -15.12 11.15 -0.03
N LEU A 115 -14.21 10.18 0.08
CA LEU A 115 -14.05 9.12 -0.90
C LEU A 115 -14.97 7.93 -0.64
N ILE A 116 -15.87 7.91 0.35
CA ILE A 116 -16.75 6.74 0.56
C ILE A 116 -17.93 6.78 -0.42
N ASP A 117 -18.20 5.66 -1.12
CA ASP A 117 -19.39 5.51 -1.97
C ASP A 117 -20.36 4.53 -1.31
N LEU A 118 -21.66 4.87 -1.27
CA LEU A 118 -22.68 4.01 -0.68
C LEU A 118 -22.76 2.62 -1.35
N ARG A 119 -22.34 2.51 -2.63
CA ARG A 119 -22.29 1.24 -3.37
C ARG A 119 -21.24 0.28 -2.81
N ASP A 120 -20.22 0.76 -2.12
CA ASP A 120 -19.21 -0.11 -1.51
C ASP A 120 -19.83 -1.03 -0.44
N PHE A 121 -20.86 -0.57 0.26
CA PHE A 121 -21.55 -1.36 1.29
C PHE A 121 -22.35 -2.55 0.72
N LEU A 122 -22.54 -2.63 -0.61
CA LEU A 122 -23.10 -3.84 -1.24
C LEU A 122 -22.23 -5.07 -1.00
N TYR A 123 -20.92 -4.91 -0.76
CA TYR A 123 -20.03 -6.00 -0.37
C TYR A 123 -20.33 -6.59 1.02
N LEU A 124 -21.15 -5.92 1.84
CA LEU A 124 -21.62 -6.43 3.14
C LEU A 124 -23.04 -7.02 3.07
N PHE A 125 -23.74 -6.92 1.94
CA PHE A 125 -25.16 -7.29 1.86
C PHE A 125 -25.42 -8.77 2.18
N ASP A 126 -24.52 -9.65 1.77
CA ASP A 126 -24.60 -11.10 2.03
C ASP A 126 -24.46 -11.47 3.51
N ILE A 127 -23.88 -10.58 4.34
CA ILE A 127 -23.69 -10.80 5.78
C ILE A 127 -25.04 -10.85 6.51
N LEU A 128 -26.04 -10.08 6.05
CA LEU A 128 -27.39 -10.04 6.61
C LEU A 128 -28.09 -11.40 6.53
N PHE A 129 -27.77 -12.21 5.52
CA PHE A 129 -28.40 -13.51 5.29
C PHE A 129 -27.68 -14.66 6.00
N ILE A 130 -26.43 -14.46 6.43
CA ILE A 130 -25.67 -15.50 7.13
C ILE A 130 -26.20 -15.72 8.56
N ILE A 131 -26.58 -14.68 9.29
CA ILE A 131 -27.02 -14.81 10.70
C ILE A 131 -28.28 -15.68 10.87
N PRO A 132 -29.37 -15.48 10.09
CA PRO A 132 -30.54 -16.37 10.14
C PRO A 132 -30.20 -17.81 9.75
N PHE A 133 -29.27 -17.97 8.79
CA PHE A 133 -28.85 -19.27 8.29
C PHE A 133 -28.05 -20.04 9.35
N ILE A 134 -27.09 -19.39 10.02
CA ILE A 134 -26.33 -19.95 11.14
C ILE A 134 -27.26 -20.37 12.27
N ASN A 135 -28.23 -19.52 12.65
CA ASN A 135 -29.14 -19.80 13.75
C ASN A 135 -30.08 -20.98 13.45
N ARG A 136 -30.59 -21.06 12.21
CA ARG A 136 -31.46 -22.17 11.77
C ARG A 136 -30.71 -23.49 11.59
N TYR A 137 -29.45 -23.43 11.14
CA TYR A 137 -28.58 -24.61 10.98
C TYR A 137 -28.08 -25.13 12.33
N ALA A 138 -27.73 -24.24 13.24
CA ALA A 138 -27.29 -24.56 14.60
C ALA A 138 -28.40 -25.15 15.48
N ALA A 139 -29.67 -24.84 15.18
CA ALA A 139 -30.84 -25.36 15.89
C ALA A 139 -31.19 -26.81 15.49
N LYS A 140 -30.81 -27.27 14.29
CA LYS A 140 -31.26 -28.55 13.73
C LYS A 140 -30.48 -29.79 14.17
N GLY A 141 -29.59 -29.70 15.17
CA GLY A 141 -28.89 -30.86 15.72
C GLY A 141 -28.10 -31.64 14.66
N SER A 142 -27.10 -31.01 14.05
CA SER A 142 -26.27 -31.65 13.02
C SER A 142 -25.58 -32.92 13.54
N GLN A 143 -25.47 -33.94 12.69
CA GLN A 143 -24.69 -35.13 13.01
C GLN A 143 -23.25 -34.76 13.39
N LYS A 144 -22.74 -35.34 14.48
CA LYS A 144 -21.38 -35.07 14.96
C LYS A 144 -20.36 -35.71 14.02
N LEU A 145 -19.86 -34.95 13.05
CA LEU A 145 -18.70 -35.37 12.24
C LEU A 145 -17.52 -35.69 13.16
N SER A 146 -16.85 -36.83 12.94
CA SER A 146 -15.65 -37.19 13.70
C SER A 146 -14.52 -36.19 13.44
N LEU A 147 -13.59 -36.05 14.39
CA LEU A 147 -12.43 -35.18 14.21
C LEU A 147 -11.57 -35.63 13.02
N ASN A 148 -11.35 -36.94 12.87
CA ASN A 148 -10.54 -37.50 11.78
C ASN A 148 -11.12 -37.13 10.42
N PHE A 149 -12.44 -37.25 10.24
CA PHE A 149 -13.09 -36.88 8.98
C PHE A 149 -12.94 -35.38 8.66
N ARG A 150 -13.08 -34.51 9.67
CA ARG A 150 -12.88 -33.06 9.54
C ARG A 150 -11.46 -32.70 9.17
N LEU A 151 -10.46 -33.36 9.78
CA LEU A 151 -9.05 -33.20 9.45
C LEU A 151 -8.73 -33.70 8.04
N SER A 152 -9.36 -34.80 7.58
CA SER A 152 -9.22 -35.25 6.19
C SER A 152 -9.73 -34.22 5.19
N ILE A 153 -10.92 -33.64 5.41
CA ILE A 153 -11.44 -32.57 4.54
C ILE A 153 -10.54 -31.33 4.58
N PHE A 154 -10.11 -30.91 5.77
CA PHE A 154 -9.14 -29.81 5.94
C PHE A 154 -7.90 -30.04 5.08
N SER A 155 -7.25 -31.20 5.22
CA SER A 155 -6.01 -31.50 4.48
C SER A 155 -6.24 -31.53 2.97
N ILE A 156 -7.35 -32.12 2.50
CA ILE A 156 -7.68 -32.16 1.07
C ILE A 156 -7.86 -30.75 0.50
N LEU A 157 -8.70 -29.92 1.15
CA LEU A 157 -8.96 -28.55 0.69
C LEU A 157 -7.71 -27.67 0.77
N LEU A 158 -6.90 -27.84 1.82
CA LEU A 158 -5.65 -27.10 1.98
C LEU A 158 -4.65 -27.47 0.90
N ILE A 159 -4.41 -28.76 0.64
CA ILE A 159 -3.48 -29.23 -0.38
C ILE A 159 -3.93 -28.76 -1.77
N LEU A 160 -5.22 -28.91 -2.09
CA LEU A 160 -5.77 -28.44 -3.37
C LEU A 160 -5.58 -26.93 -3.53
N GLY A 161 -5.94 -26.14 -2.51
CA GLY A 161 -5.78 -24.68 -2.53
C GLY A 161 -4.32 -24.27 -2.69
N LEU A 162 -3.39 -24.92 -1.97
CA LEU A 162 -1.95 -24.64 -2.04
C LEU A 162 -1.36 -25.01 -3.40
N LEU A 163 -1.70 -26.16 -3.98
CA LEU A 163 -1.19 -26.58 -5.28
C LEU A 163 -1.64 -25.63 -6.41
N ILE A 164 -2.91 -25.22 -6.39
CA ILE A 164 -3.44 -24.29 -7.39
C ILE A 164 -2.83 -22.89 -7.22
N ASN A 165 -2.69 -22.41 -5.98
CA ASN A 165 -2.02 -21.14 -5.72
C ASN A 165 -0.55 -21.19 -6.10
N TYR A 166 0.19 -22.23 -5.73
CA TYR A 166 1.59 -22.40 -6.12
C TYR A 166 1.76 -22.25 -7.65
N ARG A 167 0.91 -22.93 -8.43
CA ARG A 167 0.92 -22.79 -9.90
C ARG A 167 0.64 -21.36 -10.35
N SER A 168 -0.31 -20.68 -9.71
CA SER A 168 -0.67 -19.29 -10.05
C SER A 168 0.46 -18.31 -9.74
N PHE A 169 1.08 -18.42 -8.56
CA PHE A 169 2.23 -17.62 -8.15
C PHE A 169 3.46 -17.92 -9.03
N TYR A 170 3.74 -19.20 -9.35
CA TYR A 170 4.84 -19.59 -10.22
C TYR A 170 4.68 -19.05 -11.65
N ASN A 171 3.47 -19.11 -12.20
CA ASN A 171 3.20 -18.53 -13.50
C ASN A 171 3.45 -17.02 -13.51
N LEU A 172 3.01 -16.31 -12.46
CA LEU A 172 3.23 -14.87 -12.35
C LEU A 172 4.71 -14.52 -12.14
N SER A 173 5.46 -15.31 -11.37
CA SER A 173 6.89 -15.07 -11.18
C SER A 173 7.71 -15.29 -12.44
N LYS A 174 7.30 -16.23 -13.29
CA LYS A 174 7.88 -16.45 -14.63
C LYS A 174 7.51 -15.34 -15.60
N GLU A 175 6.26 -14.86 -15.56
CA GLU A 175 5.77 -13.78 -16.42
C GLU A 175 6.42 -12.43 -16.07
N GLN A 176 6.59 -12.14 -14.79
CA GLN A 176 7.15 -10.89 -14.27
C GLN A 176 8.17 -11.19 -13.15
N PRO A 177 9.45 -11.39 -13.51
CA PRO A 177 10.51 -11.63 -12.53
C PRO A 177 10.57 -10.50 -11.49
N ARG A 178 10.82 -10.86 -10.23
CA ARG A 178 10.92 -9.96 -9.06
C ARG A 178 9.63 -9.20 -8.67
N LEU A 179 8.55 -9.28 -9.43
CA LEU A 179 7.30 -8.56 -9.10
C LEU A 179 6.76 -8.97 -7.71
N LEU A 180 6.77 -10.27 -7.40
CA LEU A 180 6.22 -10.78 -6.14
C LEU A 180 7.00 -10.33 -4.91
N SER A 181 8.30 -10.10 -5.02
CA SER A 181 9.15 -9.65 -3.91
C SER A 181 9.20 -8.14 -3.77
N THR A 182 9.19 -7.41 -4.89
CA THR A 182 9.29 -5.95 -4.91
C THR A 182 7.95 -5.24 -4.80
N MET A 183 6.86 -5.91 -5.19
CA MET A 183 5.49 -5.37 -5.15
C MET A 183 5.30 -4.05 -5.91
N TYR A 184 6.14 -3.75 -6.92
CA TYR A 184 6.12 -2.46 -7.63
C TYR A 184 4.80 -2.20 -8.38
N ASN A 185 3.99 -3.23 -8.65
CA ASN A 185 2.66 -3.10 -9.25
C ASN A 185 1.63 -3.99 -8.54
N LYS A 186 1.10 -3.50 -7.41
CA LYS A 186 0.15 -4.22 -6.54
C LYS A 186 -1.18 -4.51 -7.24
N VAL A 187 -1.67 -3.54 -8.02
CA VAL A 187 -2.90 -3.69 -8.82
C VAL A 187 -2.76 -4.87 -9.77
N TYR A 188 -1.63 -4.98 -10.47
CA TYR A 188 -1.37 -6.11 -11.38
C TYR A 188 -1.33 -7.45 -10.65
N ILE A 189 -0.68 -7.52 -9.48
CA ILE A 189 -0.66 -8.72 -8.64
C ILE A 189 -2.07 -9.13 -8.25
N SER A 190 -2.89 -8.20 -7.73
CA SER A 190 -4.29 -8.50 -7.36
C SER A 190 -5.14 -8.92 -8.56
N ARG A 191 -4.89 -8.36 -9.75
CA ARG A 191 -5.60 -8.77 -10.99
C ARG A 191 -5.20 -10.17 -11.47
N LYS A 192 -4.02 -10.66 -11.10
CA LYS A 192 -3.52 -11.99 -11.47
C LYS A 192 -3.78 -13.05 -10.41
N LEU A 193 -3.77 -12.68 -9.14
CA LEU A 193 -3.85 -13.63 -8.02
C LEU A 193 -5.09 -13.46 -7.14
N GLY A 194 -5.81 -12.35 -7.27
CA GLY A 194 -6.91 -11.97 -6.38
C GLY A 194 -6.44 -11.23 -5.13
N ILE A 195 -7.37 -10.46 -4.55
CA ILE A 195 -7.09 -9.55 -3.45
C ILE A 195 -6.62 -10.27 -2.18
N LEU A 196 -7.11 -11.50 -1.93
CA LEU A 196 -6.69 -12.29 -0.76
C LEU A 196 -5.22 -12.72 -0.87
N ASN A 197 -4.84 -13.29 -2.02
CA ASN A 197 -3.45 -13.69 -2.26
C ASN A 197 -2.51 -12.49 -2.25
N TYR A 198 -2.95 -11.34 -2.79
CA TYR A 198 -2.21 -10.08 -2.69
C TYR A 198 -1.94 -9.70 -1.22
N HIS A 199 -2.97 -9.66 -0.36
CA HIS A 199 -2.78 -9.30 1.05
C HIS A 199 -1.92 -10.33 1.81
N CYS A 200 -2.06 -11.62 1.50
CA CYS A 200 -1.17 -12.65 2.07
C CYS A 200 0.30 -12.43 1.67
N LEU A 201 0.55 -12.10 0.40
CA LEU A 201 1.89 -11.79 -0.10
C LEU A 201 2.45 -10.51 0.53
N ASP A 202 1.62 -9.49 0.69
CA ASP A 202 2.01 -8.23 1.31
C ASP A 202 2.35 -8.39 2.81
N ILE A 203 1.56 -9.17 3.54
CA ILE A 203 1.86 -9.57 4.93
C ILE A 203 3.20 -10.31 4.99
N TYR A 204 3.40 -11.31 4.11
CA TYR A 204 4.65 -12.07 4.07
C TYR A 204 5.85 -11.16 3.80
N ASN A 205 5.79 -10.31 2.78
CA ASN A 205 6.88 -9.40 2.41
C ASN A 205 7.15 -8.38 3.52
N THR A 206 6.12 -7.87 4.19
CA THR A 206 6.27 -6.93 5.31
C THR A 206 6.97 -7.59 6.50
N ILE A 207 6.56 -8.80 6.87
CA ILE A 207 7.20 -9.57 7.94
C ILE A 207 8.66 -9.90 7.57
N SER A 208 8.88 -10.39 6.35
CA SER A 208 10.24 -10.71 5.86
C SER A 208 11.15 -9.49 5.86
N ALA A 209 10.66 -8.33 5.40
CA ALA A 209 11.42 -7.08 5.42
C ALA A 209 11.78 -6.66 6.85
N ASN A 210 10.85 -6.76 7.80
CA ASN A 210 11.11 -6.41 9.20
C ASN A 210 12.13 -7.35 9.87
N ILE A 211 12.10 -8.65 9.54
CA ILE A 211 13.10 -9.61 10.00
C ILE A 211 14.47 -9.31 9.37
N ASN A 212 14.51 -9.05 8.06
CA ASN A 212 15.76 -8.77 7.34
C ASN A 212 16.44 -7.49 7.83
N LYS A 213 15.69 -6.48 8.30
CA LYS A 213 16.24 -5.26 8.92
C LYS A 213 17.07 -5.55 10.18
N LEU A 214 16.84 -6.67 10.86
CA LEU A 214 17.59 -7.06 12.06
C LEU A 214 18.96 -7.66 11.73
N VAL A 215 19.19 -8.02 10.46
CA VAL A 215 20.44 -8.62 10.00
C VAL A 215 21.30 -7.50 9.39
N PRO A 216 22.55 -7.30 9.84
CA PRO A 216 23.46 -6.35 9.20
C PRO A 216 23.65 -6.66 7.72
N VAL A 217 23.78 -5.62 6.91
CA VAL A 217 24.07 -5.76 5.48
C VAL A 217 25.44 -6.43 5.33
N SER A 218 25.53 -7.47 4.49
CA SER A 218 26.79 -8.18 4.28
C SER A 218 27.80 -7.29 3.55
N LYS A 219 29.10 -7.57 3.76
CA LYS A 219 30.17 -6.81 3.11
C LYS A 219 30.07 -6.88 1.58
N GLU A 220 29.75 -8.05 1.05
CA GLU A 220 29.58 -8.28 -0.38
C GLU A 220 28.48 -7.39 -0.95
N LYS A 221 27.39 -7.18 -0.20
CA LYS A 221 26.30 -6.31 -0.63
C LYS A 221 26.70 -4.83 -0.59
N LEU A 222 27.50 -4.42 0.38
CA LEU A 222 28.05 -3.05 0.43
C LEU A 222 28.99 -2.79 -0.75
N ASP A 223 29.85 -3.76 -1.07
CA ASP A 223 30.77 -3.67 -2.22
C ASP A 223 29.99 -3.59 -3.54
N GLU A 224 28.90 -4.37 -3.69
CA GLU A 224 28.00 -4.30 -4.84
C GLU A 224 27.38 -2.89 -5.01
N ILE A 225 26.87 -2.31 -3.92
CA ILE A 225 26.27 -0.96 -3.92
C ILE A 225 27.34 0.09 -4.27
N HIS A 226 28.51 0.01 -3.67
CA HIS A 226 29.61 0.94 -3.95
C HIS A 226 30.02 0.90 -5.42
N ASN A 227 30.20 -0.31 -5.97
CA ASN A 227 30.55 -0.48 -7.37
C ASN A 227 29.47 0.06 -8.31
N PHE A 228 28.19 -0.16 -7.99
CA PHE A 228 27.08 0.42 -8.76
C PHE A 228 27.15 1.96 -8.79
N LEU A 229 27.39 2.61 -7.65
CA LEU A 229 27.48 4.07 -7.57
C LEU A 229 28.68 4.63 -8.34
N VAL A 230 29.85 3.97 -8.24
CA VAL A 230 31.06 4.40 -8.96
C VAL A 230 30.89 4.27 -10.47
N LEU A 231 30.33 3.15 -10.94
CA LEU A 231 30.14 2.89 -12.38
C LEU A 231 29.10 3.82 -13.02
N ASN A 232 28.12 4.31 -12.25
CA ASN A 232 27.04 5.16 -12.73
C ASN A 232 27.25 6.66 -12.43
N LYS A 233 28.47 7.06 -12.06
CA LYS A 233 28.78 8.47 -11.84
C LYS A 233 28.79 9.21 -13.18
N SER A 234 27.92 10.21 -13.34
CA SER A 234 27.88 11.02 -14.55
C SER A 234 29.08 11.98 -14.67
N SER A 235 29.55 12.21 -15.89
CA SER A 235 30.42 13.35 -16.22
C SER A 235 29.54 14.48 -16.79
N HIS A 236 29.69 15.69 -16.24
CA HIS A 236 28.93 16.85 -16.69
C HIS A 236 29.86 18.04 -16.96
N GLU A 237 29.37 18.99 -17.75
CA GLU A 237 30.00 20.30 -17.95
C GLU A 237 30.22 21.01 -16.61
N ASN A 238 31.31 21.78 -16.56
CA ASN A 238 31.92 22.23 -15.32
C ASN A 238 31.25 23.48 -14.72
N LEU A 239 30.05 23.33 -14.15
CA LEU A 239 29.44 24.34 -13.27
C LEU A 239 29.96 24.25 -11.82
N ASN A 240 31.08 23.55 -11.60
CA ASN A 240 31.62 23.32 -10.28
C ASN A 240 32.01 24.64 -9.61
N GLY A 241 31.42 24.93 -8.45
CA GLY A 241 31.82 26.04 -7.59
C GLY A 241 31.27 27.43 -7.97
N ILE A 242 30.48 27.58 -9.04
CA ILE A 242 29.94 28.90 -9.46
C ILE A 242 29.08 29.59 -8.38
N ALA A 243 28.48 28.80 -7.48
CA ALA A 243 27.64 29.26 -6.39
C ALA A 243 28.26 29.02 -4.99
N LYS A 244 29.58 28.82 -4.90
CA LYS A 244 30.27 28.67 -3.61
C LYS A 244 30.02 29.90 -2.72
N ASN A 245 29.75 29.67 -1.44
CA ASN A 245 29.47 30.70 -0.42
C ASN A 245 28.17 31.49 -0.65
N LYS A 246 27.25 31.00 -1.49
CA LYS A 246 25.91 31.57 -1.64
C LYS A 246 24.90 30.79 -0.82
N ASN A 247 23.83 31.47 -0.40
CA ASN A 247 22.70 30.83 0.25
C ASN A 247 21.94 29.95 -0.76
N LEU A 248 21.45 28.79 -0.30
CA LEU A 248 20.50 27.96 -1.01
C LEU A 248 19.11 28.18 -0.40
N ILE A 249 18.16 28.62 -1.21
CA ILE A 249 16.74 28.69 -0.83
C ILE A 249 16.00 27.70 -1.71
N MET A 250 15.33 26.74 -1.09
CA MET A 250 14.54 25.72 -1.76
C MET A 250 13.07 25.95 -1.46
N ILE A 251 12.26 26.07 -2.52
CA ILE A 251 10.81 26.29 -2.41
C ILE A 251 10.12 25.08 -3.00
N GLN A 252 9.46 24.30 -2.14
CA GLN A 252 8.59 23.22 -2.56
C GLN A 252 7.19 23.79 -2.83
N VAL A 253 6.69 23.58 -4.05
CA VAL A 253 5.34 24.02 -4.43
C VAL A 253 4.40 22.83 -4.39
N GLU A 254 3.45 22.85 -3.46
CA GLU A 254 2.53 21.72 -3.22
C GLU A 254 1.61 21.50 -4.43
N ALA A 255 1.44 20.22 -4.81
CA ALA A 255 0.55 19.75 -5.88
C ALA A 255 0.66 20.47 -7.25
N LEU A 256 1.77 21.14 -7.56
CA LEU A 256 1.95 21.83 -8.84
C LEU A 256 2.37 20.86 -9.95
N GLN A 257 1.63 20.85 -11.05
CA GLN A 257 1.99 20.13 -12.28
C GLN A 257 2.32 21.12 -13.41
N SER A 258 3.23 20.75 -14.31
CA SER A 258 3.76 21.65 -15.34
C SER A 258 2.71 22.18 -16.33
N PHE A 259 1.57 21.51 -16.51
CA PHE A 259 0.54 21.92 -17.47
C PHE A 259 -0.09 23.29 -17.17
N VAL A 260 0.01 23.78 -15.93
CA VAL A 260 -0.49 25.11 -15.55
C VAL A 260 0.50 26.23 -15.87
N ILE A 261 1.77 25.91 -16.09
CA ILE A 261 2.80 26.87 -16.44
C ILE A 261 2.51 27.45 -17.82
N ASN A 262 2.49 28.78 -17.92
CA ASN A 262 2.01 29.54 -19.09
C ASN A 262 0.56 29.22 -19.51
N GLY A 263 -0.19 28.49 -18.68
CA GLY A 263 -1.61 28.21 -18.90
C GLY A 263 -2.49 29.41 -18.54
N SER A 264 -3.66 29.49 -19.16
CA SER A 264 -4.68 30.49 -18.85
C SER A 264 -6.08 29.91 -18.82
N ILE A 265 -6.95 30.52 -18.01
CA ILE A 265 -8.39 30.24 -17.95
C ILE A 265 -9.12 31.56 -18.15
N ASN A 266 -10.02 31.63 -19.13
CA ASN A 266 -10.76 32.85 -19.47
C ASN A 266 -9.86 34.09 -19.71
N GLY A 267 -8.68 33.88 -20.30
CA GLY A 267 -7.72 34.94 -20.59
C GLY A 267 -6.88 35.41 -19.38
N GLN A 268 -7.02 34.78 -18.21
CA GLN A 268 -6.18 35.05 -17.04
C GLN A 268 -5.14 33.95 -16.85
N GLU A 269 -3.87 34.33 -16.69
CA GLU A 269 -2.79 33.38 -16.41
C GLU A 269 -3.01 32.66 -15.07
N ILE A 270 -2.78 31.35 -15.05
CA ILE A 270 -2.94 30.54 -13.83
C ILE A 270 -1.81 30.83 -12.84
N THR A 271 -0.56 30.95 -13.33
CA THR A 271 0.64 31.12 -12.50
C THR A 271 1.52 32.31 -12.93
N PRO A 272 1.02 33.56 -12.92
CA PRO A 272 1.71 34.70 -13.53
C PRO A 272 3.07 35.02 -12.93
N ASN A 273 3.27 34.78 -11.63
CA ASN A 273 4.56 34.98 -10.98
C ASN A 273 5.60 33.92 -11.42
N LEU A 274 5.20 32.65 -11.47
CA LEU A 274 6.07 31.56 -11.95
C LEU A 274 6.40 31.72 -13.43
N ASN A 275 5.43 32.11 -14.26
CA ASN A 275 5.64 32.38 -15.69
C ASN A 275 6.66 33.50 -15.93
N ARG A 276 6.75 34.49 -15.02
CA ARG A 276 7.80 35.52 -15.06
C ARG A 276 9.15 35.02 -14.57
N TRP A 277 9.18 34.14 -13.56
CA TRP A 277 10.43 33.58 -13.03
C TRP A 277 11.15 32.68 -14.02
N ILE A 278 10.42 31.79 -14.72
CA ILE A 278 11.05 30.88 -15.69
C ILE A 278 11.76 31.60 -16.84
N LYS A 279 11.38 32.84 -17.15
CA LYS A 279 12.06 33.67 -18.18
C LYS A 279 13.43 34.18 -17.74
N ARG A 280 13.78 34.01 -16.46
CA ARG A 280 15.02 34.50 -15.84
C ARG A 280 15.76 33.40 -15.07
N SER A 281 15.37 32.14 -15.26
CA SER A 281 15.97 30.99 -14.59
C SER A 281 16.11 29.84 -15.57
N GLU A 282 16.97 28.88 -15.23
CA GLU A 282 16.93 27.58 -15.89
C GLU A 282 15.61 26.88 -15.52
N TYR A 283 14.92 26.37 -16.54
CA TYR A 283 13.64 25.68 -16.38
C TYR A 283 13.71 24.30 -17.04
N PHE A 284 13.36 23.27 -16.27
CA PHE A 284 13.35 21.89 -16.72
C PHE A 284 11.90 21.45 -16.93
N ASP A 285 11.44 21.49 -18.18
CA ASP A 285 10.08 21.11 -18.58
C ASP A 285 9.86 19.59 -18.66
N ASN A 286 10.94 18.81 -18.60
CA ASN A 286 10.96 17.35 -18.58
C ASN A 286 11.44 16.81 -17.21
N PHE A 287 10.98 17.41 -16.11
CA PHE A 287 11.24 16.97 -14.74
C PHE A 287 10.03 16.24 -14.16
N TYR A 288 10.24 15.05 -13.60
CA TYR A 288 9.17 14.18 -13.11
C TYR A 288 9.36 13.89 -11.63
N TYR A 289 8.28 14.00 -10.86
CA TYR A 289 8.27 13.52 -9.49
C TYR A 289 8.35 11.98 -9.47
N GLN A 290 8.94 11.44 -8.40
CA GLN A 290 9.11 9.99 -8.21
C GLN A 290 8.56 9.53 -6.85
N THR A 291 7.58 10.27 -6.33
CA THR A 291 6.92 9.99 -5.05
C THR A 291 6.04 8.75 -5.13
N ALA A 292 5.83 8.09 -3.98
CA ALA A 292 4.92 6.97 -3.83
C ALA A 292 3.83 7.32 -2.81
N ALA A 293 3.59 6.48 -1.81
CA ALA A 293 2.52 6.67 -0.83
C ALA A 293 2.81 7.75 0.22
N GLY A 294 4.05 8.26 0.31
CA GLY A 294 4.44 9.33 1.22
C GLY A 294 4.20 10.74 0.67
N GLY A 295 3.79 10.90 -0.60
CA GLY A 295 3.44 12.19 -1.19
C GLY A 295 4.51 13.25 -0.97
N THR A 296 4.15 14.36 -0.31
CA THR A 296 5.05 15.46 0.08
C THR A 296 6.31 14.97 0.79
N SER A 297 6.19 14.02 1.73
CA SER A 297 7.35 13.50 2.49
C SER A 297 8.32 12.69 1.63
N ASP A 298 7.83 12.02 0.58
CA ASP A 298 8.70 11.30 -0.36
C ASP A 298 9.50 12.29 -1.22
N ALA A 299 8.88 13.41 -1.62
CA ALA A 299 9.57 14.47 -2.35
C ALA A 299 10.69 15.09 -1.50
N GLU A 300 10.40 15.37 -0.22
CA GLU A 300 11.40 15.85 0.74
C GLU A 300 12.51 14.82 0.96
N PHE A 301 12.17 13.53 1.08
CA PHE A 301 13.13 12.44 1.26
C PHE A 301 14.13 12.37 0.10
N MET A 302 13.61 12.30 -1.13
CA MET A 302 14.44 12.21 -2.34
C MET A 302 15.33 13.44 -2.49
N THR A 303 14.75 14.62 -2.28
CA THR A 303 15.49 15.89 -2.46
C THR A 303 16.65 15.98 -1.48
N ASN A 304 16.46 15.57 -0.22
CA ASN A 304 17.51 15.66 0.79
C ASN A 304 18.54 14.52 0.73
N THR A 305 18.21 13.36 0.15
CA THR A 305 19.08 12.15 0.25
C THR A 305 19.54 11.60 -1.09
N SER A 306 18.93 12.02 -2.20
CA SER A 306 19.08 11.40 -3.53
C SER A 306 18.76 9.90 -3.55
N LEU A 307 17.94 9.41 -2.63
CA LEU A 307 17.45 8.04 -2.56
C LEU A 307 15.97 7.99 -2.90
N TYR A 308 15.54 6.93 -3.61
CA TYR A 308 14.12 6.65 -3.82
C TYR A 308 13.39 6.45 -2.49
N PRO A 309 12.09 6.83 -2.41
CA PRO A 309 11.28 6.60 -1.22
C PRO A 309 10.97 5.10 -1.03
N ALA A 310 10.22 4.79 0.01
CA ALA A 310 9.71 3.45 0.24
C ALA A 310 8.82 2.99 -0.94
N SER A 311 8.95 1.73 -1.37
CA SER A 311 8.07 1.17 -2.41
C SER A 311 6.60 1.05 -1.97
N ALA A 312 6.35 1.09 -0.66
CA ALA A 312 5.03 1.18 -0.06
C ALA A 312 5.10 1.84 1.33
N GLY A 313 4.04 2.58 1.70
CA GLY A 313 4.05 3.45 2.88
C GLY A 313 4.94 4.68 2.66
N ALA A 314 5.29 5.39 3.72
CA ALA A 314 6.16 6.56 3.64
C ALA A 314 7.51 6.32 4.31
N ALA A 315 8.59 6.74 3.65
CA ALA A 315 9.95 6.55 4.16
C ALA A 315 10.14 7.21 5.54
N TYR A 316 9.46 8.35 5.76
CA TYR A 316 9.50 9.11 6.99
C TYR A 316 8.98 8.36 8.22
N PHE A 317 8.12 7.36 8.05
CA PHE A 317 7.63 6.54 9.17
C PHE A 317 8.38 5.21 9.27
N LEU A 318 8.72 4.61 8.13
CA LEU A 318 9.28 3.25 8.08
C LEU A 318 10.79 3.17 8.34
N TYR A 319 11.50 4.28 8.13
CA TYR A 319 12.96 4.33 8.16
C TYR A 319 13.51 5.50 8.99
N SER A 320 12.69 6.18 9.82
CA SER A 320 13.14 7.28 10.69
C SER A 320 14.18 6.89 11.76
N GLY A 321 14.50 5.61 11.91
CA GLY A 321 15.59 5.13 12.76
C GLY A 321 16.96 5.15 12.09
N ASN A 322 17.03 5.34 10.77
CA ASN A 322 18.27 5.23 10.00
C ASN A 322 19.18 6.46 10.15
N TYR A 323 20.45 6.28 9.79
CA TYR A 323 21.36 7.36 9.48
C TYR A 323 21.26 7.72 7.99
N TYR A 324 21.39 9.00 7.68
CA TYR A 324 21.33 9.52 6.31
C TYR A 324 22.47 10.49 6.08
N ASN A 325 23.19 10.31 4.98
CA ASN A 325 24.09 11.33 4.44
C ASN A 325 23.25 12.38 3.68
N ALA A 326 22.57 13.25 4.43
CA ALA A 326 21.54 14.15 3.87
C ALA A 326 22.13 15.52 3.47
N MET A 327 21.40 16.25 2.62
CA MET A 327 21.78 17.58 2.17
C MET A 327 22.04 18.55 3.34
N PRO A 328 21.20 18.64 4.39
CA PRO A 328 21.43 19.59 5.47
C PRO A 328 22.73 19.29 6.24
N GLU A 329 22.97 18.04 6.65
CA GLU A 329 24.24 17.60 7.25
C GLU A 329 25.45 18.01 6.38
N ASN A 330 25.38 17.79 5.07
CA ASN A 330 26.46 18.14 4.14
C ASN A 330 26.70 19.66 4.03
N PHE A 331 25.65 20.49 4.12
CA PHE A 331 25.77 21.94 4.14
C PHE A 331 26.33 22.44 5.49
N LYS A 332 25.88 21.84 6.59
CA LYS A 332 26.38 22.13 7.94
C LYS A 332 27.85 21.81 8.11
N ASN A 333 28.31 20.67 7.60
CA ASN A 333 29.74 20.32 7.55
C ASN A 333 30.59 21.31 6.73
N LYS A 334 29.96 22.16 5.91
CA LYS A 334 30.60 23.26 5.16
C LYS A 334 30.41 24.64 5.80
N GLY A 335 29.85 24.71 7.01
CA GLY A 335 29.68 25.95 7.78
C GLY A 335 28.39 26.73 7.49
N TYR A 336 27.40 26.13 6.82
CA TYR A 336 26.09 26.75 6.63
C TYR A 336 25.15 26.42 7.78
N SER A 337 24.30 27.37 8.15
CA SER A 337 23.12 27.09 8.96
C SER A 337 22.01 26.50 8.09
N THR A 338 21.27 25.52 8.61
CA THR A 338 20.20 24.85 7.87
C THR A 338 18.86 24.99 8.59
N ALA A 339 17.81 25.32 7.85
CA ALA A 339 16.47 25.45 8.42
C ALA A 339 15.39 24.95 7.45
N ALA A 340 14.34 24.37 8.01
CA ALA A 340 13.10 24.03 7.32
C ALA A 340 11.95 24.87 7.86
N PHE A 341 11.00 25.21 6.99
CA PHE A 341 9.86 26.07 7.30
C PHE A 341 8.57 25.42 6.79
N HIS A 342 7.58 25.24 7.65
CA HIS A 342 6.30 24.68 7.26
C HIS A 342 5.16 25.19 8.17
N GLY A 343 4.08 25.70 7.58
CA GLY A 343 2.94 26.26 8.31
C GLY A 343 2.00 25.21 8.93
N PHE A 344 2.46 23.99 9.19
CA PHE A 344 1.64 22.90 9.74
C PHE A 344 2.39 22.14 10.83
N ARG A 345 1.64 21.34 11.61
CA ARG A 345 2.15 20.59 12.77
C ARG A 345 3.45 19.87 12.47
N GLU A 346 4.43 20.04 13.36
CA GLU A 346 5.78 19.49 13.23
C GLU A 346 5.78 17.95 13.17
N SER A 347 4.81 17.32 13.83
CA SER A 347 4.64 15.86 13.86
C SER A 347 3.98 15.30 12.60
N PHE A 348 3.40 16.15 11.74
CA PHE A 348 2.81 15.69 10.50
C PHE A 348 3.90 15.12 9.58
N TRP A 349 3.62 13.98 8.97
CA TRP A 349 4.61 13.15 8.27
C TRP A 349 5.81 12.72 9.13
N ASN A 350 5.79 12.83 10.46
CA ASN A 350 6.95 12.52 11.31
C ASN A 350 8.19 13.41 11.04
N ARG A 351 7.98 14.65 10.56
CA ARG A 351 9.08 15.58 10.25
C ARG A 351 9.92 15.92 11.47
N ASN A 352 9.30 16.09 12.64
CA ASN A 352 10.01 16.35 13.89
C ASN A 352 11.10 15.29 14.21
N ILE A 353 10.91 14.04 13.80
CA ILE A 353 11.93 12.98 13.94
C ILE A 353 12.84 12.95 12.71
N MET A 354 12.28 12.96 11.50
CA MET A 354 13.08 12.78 10.28
C MET A 354 14.03 13.96 10.01
N TYR A 355 13.62 15.20 10.28
CA TYR A 355 14.49 16.37 10.09
C TYR A 355 15.68 16.37 11.06
N GLN A 356 15.53 15.79 12.25
CA GLN A 356 16.68 15.55 13.14
C GLN A 356 17.63 14.50 12.55
N LYS A 357 17.11 13.49 11.84
CA LYS A 357 17.94 12.49 11.14
C LYS A 357 18.64 13.04 9.90
N PHE A 358 18.13 14.10 9.30
CA PHE A 358 18.79 14.83 8.23
C PHE A 358 19.75 15.91 8.72
N ASP A 359 19.80 16.12 10.04
CA ASP A 359 20.63 17.13 10.73
C ASP A 359 20.33 18.59 10.31
N PHE A 360 19.04 18.92 10.18
CA PHE A 360 18.60 20.32 10.14
C PHE A 360 18.84 21.01 11.48
N ASP A 361 19.38 22.23 11.49
CA ASP A 361 19.59 22.99 12.74
C ASP A 361 18.28 23.49 13.35
N THR A 362 17.30 23.85 12.52
CA THR A 362 16.01 24.36 13.00
C THR A 362 14.86 23.94 12.10
N PHE A 363 13.74 23.56 12.73
CA PHE A 363 12.48 23.36 12.03
C PHE A 363 11.43 24.33 12.58
N TYR A 364 11.07 25.31 11.77
CA TYR A 364 9.97 26.24 12.05
C TYR A 364 8.67 25.65 11.53
N GLY A 365 8.01 24.84 12.37
CA GLY A 365 6.67 24.31 12.12
C GLY A 365 5.55 25.26 12.55
N GLU A 366 4.31 24.76 12.58
CA GLU A 366 3.11 25.51 12.98
C GLU A 366 3.30 26.38 14.23
N SER A 367 3.96 25.86 15.27
CA SER A 367 4.15 26.58 16.54
C SER A 367 5.01 27.85 16.42
N SER A 368 5.75 27.99 15.33
CA SER A 368 6.59 29.15 15.04
C SER A 368 5.84 30.28 14.32
N TYR A 369 4.60 30.05 13.89
CA TYR A 369 3.80 31.04 13.16
C TYR A 369 2.63 31.50 14.02
N LYS A 370 2.27 32.77 13.84
CA LYS A 370 1.02 33.29 14.38
C LYS A 370 -0.12 32.87 13.45
N GLN A 371 -1.04 32.06 13.96
CA GLN A 371 -2.23 31.67 13.21
C GLN A 371 -3.31 32.73 13.38
N ASP A 372 -3.48 33.56 12.35
CA ASP A 372 -4.42 34.69 12.35
C ASP A 372 -5.77 34.29 11.73
N GLU A 373 -5.74 33.47 10.67
CA GLU A 373 -6.90 33.03 9.90
C GLU A 373 -6.68 31.59 9.42
N SER A 374 -7.70 30.74 9.61
CA SER A 374 -7.72 29.38 9.06
C SER A 374 -8.53 29.39 7.79
N ILE A 375 -7.85 29.34 6.64
CA ILE A 375 -8.48 29.07 5.35
C ILE A 375 -8.66 27.55 5.31
N ALA A 376 -9.89 27.08 5.51
CA ALA A 376 -10.19 25.65 5.50
C ALA A 376 -9.98 25.06 4.10
N ASP A 377 -9.23 23.95 4.03
CA ASP A 377 -9.18 23.04 2.86
C ASP A 377 -10.31 22.01 2.89
#